data_AF-A0A9D5QZA7-F1
#
_entry.id   AF-A0A9D5QZA7-F1
#
_cell.length_a   1.000
_cell.length_b   1.000
_cell.length_c   1.000
_cell.angle_alpha   90.00
_cell.angle_beta   90.00
_cell.angle_gamma   90.00
#
_symmetry.space_group_name_H-M   'P 1'
#
loop_
_entity.id
_entity.type
_entity.pdbx_description
1 polymer ?
#
loop_
_entity_poly.entity_id
_entity_poly.type
_entity_poly.pdbx_seq_one_letter_code
_entity_poly.pdbx_strand_id
1 'polypeptide(L)'
;MDEYTRKRVIRKIREAYNLCKIQSITFFRDGSGAEFIYTDPVGDHGLPCLMSSSLNIEDAMEAIAGMRLKIGDIPTTLKIEK
;
A
#
# COMPACT_ATOMS: atom_id res chain seq x y z
N MET A 1 4.90 -15.26 0.94
CA MET A 1 3.55 -15.03 0.38
C MET A 1 3.49 -15.75 -0.95
N ASP A 2 2.43 -16.52 -1.21
CA ASP A 2 2.24 -17.17 -2.52
C ASP A 2 1.87 -16.14 -3.60
N GLU A 3 1.99 -16.53 -4.86
CA GLU A 3 1.78 -15.62 -6.00
C GLU A 3 0.35 -15.05 -6.07
N TYR A 4 -0.66 -15.84 -5.71
CA TYR A 4 -2.05 -15.39 -5.73
C TYR A 4 -2.28 -14.30 -4.69
N THR A 5 -1.83 -14.54 -3.45
CA THR A 5 -1.93 -13.56 -2.37
C THR A 5 -1.16 -12.28 -2.70
N ARG A 6 0.04 -12.41 -3.29
CA ARG A 6 0.87 -11.27 -3.74
C ARG A 6 0.14 -10.38 -4.74
N LYS A 7 -0.37 -10.96 -5.82
CA LYS A 7 -1.15 -10.25 -6.85
C LYS A 7 -2.41 -9.61 -6.28
N ARG A 8 -3.08 -10.29 -5.35
CA ARG A 8 -4.27 -9.78 -4.65
C ARG A 8 -3.96 -8.53 -3.83
N VAL A 9 -2.87 -8.53 -3.06
CA VAL A 9 -2.46 -7.39 -2.23
C VAL A 9 -2.09 -6.18 -3.10
N ILE A 10 -1.28 -6.38 -4.13
CA ILE A 10 -0.89 -5.31 -5.08
C ILE A 10 -2.12 -4.68 -5.73
N ARG A 11 -3.08 -5.52 -6.17
CA ARG A 11 -4.36 -5.04 -6.74
C ARG A 11 -5.14 -4.20 -5.73
N LYS A 12 -5.29 -4.66 -4.48
CA LYS A 12 -6.02 -3.93 -3.43
C LYS A 12 -5.38 -2.58 -3.10
N ILE A 13 -4.05 -2.52 -3.02
CA ILE A 13 -3.31 -1.25 -2.82
C ILE A 13 -3.59 -0.29 -3.97
N ARG A 14 -3.55 -0.76 -5.23
CA ARG A 14 -3.85 0.07 -6.40
C ARG A 14 -5.29 0.58 -6.41
N GLU A 15 -6.25 -0.26 -6.05
CA GLU A 15 -7.66 0.13 -5.91
C GLU A 15 -7.83 1.20 -4.82
N ALA A 16 -7.19 1.00 -3.66
CA ALA A 16 -7.22 1.98 -2.58
C ALA A 16 -6.59 3.32 -3.00
N TYR A 17 -5.49 3.31 -3.78
CA TYR A 17 -4.91 4.53 -4.34
C TYR A 17 -5.89 5.27 -5.26
N ASN A 18 -6.54 4.56 -6.19
CA ASN A 18 -7.52 5.17 -7.12
C ASN A 18 -8.73 5.77 -6.39
N LEU A 19 -9.05 5.29 -5.19
CA LEU A 19 -10.13 5.79 -4.34
C LEU A 19 -9.66 6.86 -3.34
N CYS A 20 -8.39 7.27 -3.38
CA CYS A 20 -7.77 8.16 -2.38
C CYS A 20 -7.91 7.61 -0.95
N LYS A 21 -7.70 6.30 -0.78
CA LYS A 21 -7.83 5.55 0.48
C LYS A 21 -6.50 4.96 0.98
N ILE A 22 -5.36 5.43 0.48
CA ILE A 22 -4.06 5.14 1.09
C ILE A 22 -3.80 6.14 2.23
N GLN A 23 -3.53 5.64 3.43
CA GLN A 23 -3.19 6.45 4.61
C GLN A 23 -1.68 6.60 4.83
N SER A 24 -0.88 5.60 4.46
CA SER A 24 0.58 5.73 4.50
C SER A 24 1.29 4.70 3.65
N ILE A 25 2.49 5.07 3.22
CA ILE A 25 3.47 4.18 2.61
C ILE A 25 4.77 4.40 3.37
N THR A 26 5.27 3.39 4.05
CA THR A 26 6.50 3.46 4.85
C THR A 26 7.54 2.53 4.24
N PHE A 27 8.61 3.08 3.69
CA PHE A 27 9.75 2.28 3.24
C PHE A 27 10.63 1.91 4.43
N PHE A 28 10.93 0.62 4.56
CA PHE A 28 11.77 0.10 5.64
C PHE A 28 13.22 0.58 5.46
N ARG A 29 13.87 0.90 6.58
CA ARG A 29 15.24 1.44 6.58
C ARG A 29 16.26 0.52 5.91
N ASP A 30 16.10 -0.79 6.08
CA ASP A 30 16.99 -1.81 5.54
C ASP A 30 16.83 -2.04 4.04
N GLY A 31 15.88 -1.34 3.40
CA GLY A 31 15.57 -1.49 1.98
C GLY A 31 14.85 -2.79 1.63
N SER A 32 14.41 -3.56 2.64
CA SER A 32 13.74 -4.85 2.42
C SER A 32 12.37 -4.70 1.74
N GLY A 33 11.74 -3.52 1.85
CA GLY A 33 10.45 -3.26 1.24
C GLY A 33 9.70 -2.06 1.82
N ALA A 34 8.38 -2.16 1.82
CA ALA A 34 7.50 -1.13 2.35
C ALA A 34 6.22 -1.68 2.99
N GLU A 35 5.72 -0.97 4.00
CA GLU A 35 4.39 -1.14 4.57
C GLU A 35 3.40 -0.16 3.95
N PHE A 36 2.22 -0.67 3.60
CA PHE A 36 1.09 0.11 3.12
C PHE A 36 -0.04 0.05 4.14
N ILE A 37 -0.53 1.21 4.57
CA ILE A 37 -1.76 1.34 5.35
C ILE A 37 -2.83 1.95 4.44
N TYR A 38 -3.94 1.22 4.26
CA TYR A 38 -4.99 1.60 3.32
C TYR A 38 -6.36 1.09 3.74
N THR A 39 -7.43 1.72 3.26
CA THR A 39 -8.81 1.20 3.43
C THR A 39 -9.20 0.39 2.20
N ASP A 40 -9.46 -0.90 2.41
CA ASP A 40 -10.10 -1.77 1.42
C ASP A 40 -11.63 -1.59 1.56
N PRO A 41 -12.35 -1.18 0.50
CA PRO A 41 -13.80 -0.94 0.58
C PRO A 41 -14.64 -2.20 0.79
N VAL A 42 -14.11 -3.39 0.48
CA VAL A 42 -14.85 -4.67 0.59
C VAL A 42 -14.23 -5.57 1.66
N GLY A 43 -12.96 -5.37 1.99
CA GLY A 43 -12.25 -6.19 2.98
C GLY A 43 -12.32 -7.69 2.63
N ASP A 44 -12.10 -8.55 3.61
CA ASP A 44 -12.22 -10.01 3.42
C ASP A 44 -13.60 -10.54 3.82
N HIS A 45 -14.39 -9.75 4.56
CA HIS A 45 -15.71 -10.11 5.08
C HIS A 45 -16.84 -9.26 4.46
N GLY A 46 -16.58 -8.56 3.35
CA GLY A 46 -17.59 -7.79 2.61
C GLY A 46 -17.88 -6.39 3.15
N LEU A 47 -17.06 -5.87 4.06
CA LEU A 47 -17.19 -4.53 4.64
C LEU A 47 -15.88 -3.75 4.55
N PRO A 48 -15.94 -2.39 4.51
CA PRO A 48 -14.75 -1.57 4.54
C PRO A 48 -13.87 -1.88 5.75
N CYS A 49 -12.60 -2.14 5.52
CA CYS A 49 -11.64 -2.49 6.57
C CYS A 49 -10.32 -1.74 6.37
N LEU A 50 -9.70 -1.34 7.49
CA LEU A 50 -8.34 -0.84 7.49
C LEU A 50 -7.38 -2.03 7.33
N MET A 51 -6.50 -1.94 6.34
CA MET A 51 -5.53 -2.96 6.02
C MET A 51 -4.12 -2.44 6.30
N SER A 52 -3.28 -3.32 6.85
CA SER A 52 -1.82 -3.19 6.78
C SER A 52 -1.29 -4.31 5.89
N SER A 53 -0.39 -3.98 4.96
CA SER A 53 0.27 -4.97 4.11
C SER A 53 1.71 -4.58 3.86
N SER A 54 2.63 -5.51 4.16
CA SER A 54 4.04 -5.36 3.85
C SER A 54 4.39 -6.10 2.57
N LEU A 55 5.07 -5.41 1.67
CA LEU A 55 5.60 -5.94 0.42
C LEU A 55 7.11 -5.87 0.44
N ASN A 56 7.78 -6.84 -0.20
CA ASN A 56 9.21 -6.70 -0.50
C ASN A 56 9.42 -5.52 -1.46
N ILE A 57 10.67 -5.11 -1.65
CA ILE A 57 10.96 -3.92 -2.47
C ILE A 57 10.47 -4.04 -3.92
N GLU A 58 10.61 -5.21 -4.55
CA GLU A 58 10.18 -5.42 -5.94
C GLU A 58 8.65 -5.25 -6.09
N ASP A 59 7.89 -5.91 -5.22
CA ASP A 59 6.43 -5.84 -5.18
C ASP A 59 5.93 -4.45 -4.76
N ALA A 60 6.62 -3.79 -3.83
CA ALA A 60 6.30 -2.42 -3.41
C ALA A 60 6.47 -1.44 -4.57
N MET A 61 7.54 -1.58 -5.35
CA MET A 61 7.77 -0.80 -6.57
C MET A 61 6.70 -1.09 -7.64
N GLU A 62 6.30 -2.36 -7.81
CA GLU A 62 5.19 -2.72 -8.71
C GLU A 62 3.88 -2.06 -8.26
N ALA A 63 3.60 -2.07 -6.96
CA ALA A 63 2.37 -1.51 -6.39
C ALA A 63 2.29 0.00 -6.64
N ILE A 64 3.37 0.75 -6.41
CA ILE A 64 3.38 2.22 -6.56
C ILE A 64 3.65 2.69 -7.99
N ALA A 65 3.98 1.80 -8.92
CA ALA A 65 4.28 2.18 -10.29
C ALA A 65 3.09 2.94 -10.92
N GLY A 66 3.35 4.17 -11.37
CA GLY A 66 2.36 5.07 -11.96
C GLY A 66 1.56 5.90 -10.94
N MET A 67 1.73 5.68 -9.64
CA MET A 67 1.10 6.52 -8.62
C MET A 67 1.77 7.90 -8.56
N ARG A 68 0.94 8.94 -8.51
CA ARG A 68 1.38 10.30 -8.18
C ARG A 68 1.22 10.50 -6.69
N LEU A 69 2.29 10.20 -5.95
CA LEU A 69 2.34 10.45 -4.52
C LEU A 69 2.45 11.96 -4.28
N LYS A 70 1.39 12.56 -3.74
CA LYS A 70 1.43 13.95 -3.27
C LYS A 70 1.98 13.97 -1.85
N ILE A 71 3.12 14.63 -1.66
CA ILE A 71 3.64 14.94 -0.33
C ILE A 71 2.91 16.20 0.13
N GLY A 72 1.85 16.06 0.93
CA GLY A 72 1.13 17.19 1.57
C GLY A 72 -0.40 17.22 1.38
N ASP A 73 -1.05 17.84 2.38
CA ASP A 73 -2.48 18.18 2.59
C ASP A 73 -3.53 17.05 2.85
N ILE A 74 -3.10 15.89 3.39
CA ILE A 74 -3.85 14.79 4.08
C ILE A 74 -4.07 13.48 3.25
N PRO A 75 -3.74 12.28 3.79
CA PRO A 75 -2.46 11.87 4.32
C PRO A 75 -2.07 10.56 3.59
N THR A 76 -1.34 10.60 2.48
CA THR A 76 -0.44 9.46 2.25
C THR A 76 0.88 9.91 2.84
N THR A 77 1.10 9.57 4.10
CA THR A 77 2.39 9.86 4.71
C THR A 77 3.40 8.93 4.06
N LEU A 78 4.22 9.47 3.17
CA LEU A 78 5.40 8.79 2.68
C LEU A 78 6.49 8.94 3.75
N LYS A 79 6.83 7.84 4.43
CA LYS A 79 7.91 7.81 5.42
C LYS A 79 9.06 6.99 4.87
N ILE A 80 10.26 7.53 5.04
CA ILE A 80 11.52 6.80 4.89
C ILE A 80 12.11 6.74 6.29
N GLU A 81 12.27 5.54 6.84
CA GLU A 81 12.90 5.37 8.14
C GLU A 81 14.37 5.80 8.08
N LYS A 82 14.82 6.63 9.03
CA LYS A 82 16.18 7.18 9.09
C LYS A 82 17.16 6.26 9.79
#